data_AF-A0A5A8C4M7-F1
#
_entry.id   AF-A0A5A8C4M7-F1
#
_cell.length_a   1.000
_cell.length_b   1.000
_cell.length_c   1.000
_cell.angle_alpha   90.00
_cell.angle_beta   90.00
_cell.angle_gamma   90.00
#
_symmetry.space_group_name_H-M   'P 1'
#
loop_
_entity.id
_entity.type
_entity.pdbx_description
1 polymer ?
#
loop_
_entity_poly.entity_id
_entity_poly.type
_entity_poly.pdbx_seq_one_letter_code
_entity_poly.pdbx_strand_id
1 'polypeptide(L)'
;MELTKSTIRRFNDLNRRVFSRVSVKHPLYLNGSYRYSPWASDIDLYSRVPPEELEKVLRVLLSIDDDAEMVFLKLKIGEHKTKDKALLKDPDRVYDYLAKAEPGRRWVKCNWLLWTGATIEEVSVVYDLGKPVSKARMVASIKNDIAKYEAVPDMYKALKRRRLLLKNKAPIDKILNDTRLGQAVALIEGKGIKSTPVYFDEDDMAGKTSVDIPKGKAQAVLIPPSVVSKRERDVWYLSGKSGAGKSYLSASLIDFYRKTGQRVYVLSPIRDAKFGKDAKYLKIDNLVGMSSSYDKANARYQEAKIRFKYKKKELAENPDLLMKLELRLNELKPDPSKRGRMEMKLCPDKMEELFSDSVILFDDYQEGMTGGEIKLVEFFRDFYLTTGRHTRTSMILCHHISNDREKTKMIMTETSNIVLFSKSTTKSREYLLKTYYGFDKGQIAEVEKRMKAKDRWVSKSIDSLFGKNNAIILFYPGKKSKKGLTGHYTCLIKIGDEYHYYDSYGDFIDKPKQYSKQRNALYNEPGRKNSLIALLRKAQKEGAVIDYSHYKHQSEHPLVATCGRHCLTRCMRSDLTNDQYDGFITACAKKWKTDKDGAVSASAIWPL
;
A
#
# COMPACT_ATOMS: atom_id res chain seq x y z
N MET A 1 21.69 33.47 -7.87
CA MET A 1 22.20 33.46 -6.48
C MET A 1 23.59 32.89 -6.58
N GLU A 2 24.59 33.62 -6.11
CA GLU A 2 25.91 33.02 -5.89
C GLU A 2 25.74 32.00 -4.75
N LEU A 3 26.08 30.74 -4.99
CA LEU A 3 26.17 29.79 -3.89
C LEU A 3 27.38 30.20 -3.05
N THR A 4 27.19 30.30 -1.74
CA THR A 4 28.28 30.64 -0.83
C THR A 4 29.32 29.52 -0.84
N LYS A 5 30.58 29.84 -0.50
CA LYS A 5 31.67 28.85 -0.38
C LYS A 5 31.29 27.68 0.55
N SER A 6 30.49 27.94 1.60
CA SER A 6 30.01 26.93 2.54
C SER A 6 28.95 26.01 1.92
N THR A 7 28.02 26.52 1.11
CA THR A 7 27.01 25.71 0.42
C THR A 7 27.63 24.82 -0.66
N ILE A 8 28.63 25.34 -1.40
CA ILE A 8 29.39 24.55 -2.36
C ILE A 8 30.14 23.42 -1.63
N ARG A 9 30.83 23.73 -0.52
CA ARG A 9 31.54 22.71 0.27
C ARG A 9 30.60 21.62 0.79
N ARG A 10 29.48 22.00 1.42
CA ARG A 10 28.49 21.05 1.95
C ARG A 10 27.90 20.14 0.88
N PHE A 11 27.58 20.68 -0.29
CA PHE A 11 27.12 19.85 -1.40
C PHE A 11 28.21 18.88 -1.85
N ASN A 12 29.46 19.37 -1.99
CA ASN A 12 30.58 18.54 -2.42
C ASN A 12 30.90 17.42 -1.43
N ASP A 13 30.69 17.65 -0.14
CA ASP A 13 30.85 16.61 0.89
C ASP A 13 29.72 15.56 0.81
N LEU A 14 28.46 15.99 0.61
CA LEU A 14 27.31 15.08 0.45
C LEU A 14 27.41 14.21 -0.81
N ASN A 15 27.99 14.75 -1.89
CA ASN A 15 28.10 14.09 -3.19
C ASN A 15 29.53 13.64 -3.49
N ARG A 16 30.39 13.55 -2.45
CA ARG A 16 31.82 13.24 -2.59
C ARG A 16 32.07 11.94 -3.35
N ARG A 17 31.19 10.94 -3.18
CA ARG A 17 31.23 9.66 -3.90
C ARG A 17 31.01 9.79 -5.41
N VAL A 18 30.16 10.72 -5.85
CA VAL A 18 29.94 11.05 -7.27
C VAL A 18 31.20 11.72 -7.83
N PHE A 19 31.76 12.68 -7.10
CA PHE A 19 32.94 13.44 -7.54
C PHE A 19 34.24 12.66 -7.51
N SER A 20 34.37 11.65 -6.65
CA SER A 20 35.53 10.75 -6.69
C SER A 20 35.56 9.87 -7.94
N ARG A 21 34.43 9.70 -8.64
CA ARG A 21 34.33 8.87 -9.84
C ARG A 21 34.51 9.65 -11.14
N VAL A 22 34.01 10.89 -11.17
CA VAL A 22 34.33 11.80 -12.27
C VAL A 22 35.71 12.38 -11.99
N SER A 23 36.77 11.70 -12.43
CA SER A 23 38.17 12.12 -12.23
C SER A 23 38.45 13.43 -12.98
N VAL A 24 38.22 14.58 -12.35
CA VAL A 24 38.31 15.88 -12.99
C VAL A 24 39.36 16.77 -12.33
N LYS A 25 40.31 17.23 -13.14
CA LYS A 25 41.43 18.10 -12.73
C LYS A 25 41.06 19.60 -12.61
N HIS A 26 39.84 19.98 -13.00
CA HIS A 26 39.37 21.38 -13.03
C HIS A 26 38.31 21.65 -11.95
N PRO A 27 38.20 22.91 -11.45
CA PRO A 27 37.13 23.27 -10.54
C PRO A 27 35.78 23.18 -11.26
N LEU A 28 34.94 22.26 -10.79
CA LEU A 28 33.57 22.09 -11.25
C LEU A 28 32.61 22.87 -10.35
N TYR A 29 31.72 23.62 -10.98
CA TYR A 29 30.63 24.35 -10.37
C TYR A 29 29.34 23.62 -10.64
N LEU A 30 28.56 23.35 -9.61
CA LEU A 30 27.21 22.83 -9.79
C LEU A 30 26.35 23.84 -10.52
N ASN A 31 25.45 23.36 -11.35
CA ASN A 31 24.47 24.22 -11.97
C ASN A 31 23.63 24.97 -10.92
N GLY A 32 23.52 26.29 -11.10
CA GLY A 32 22.99 27.22 -10.11
C GLY A 32 24.02 27.78 -9.12
N SER A 33 25.23 27.22 -9.05
CA SER A 33 26.38 27.76 -8.31
C SER A 33 27.23 28.72 -9.14
N TYR A 34 27.31 28.46 -10.45
CA TYR A 34 27.90 29.37 -11.41
C TYR A 34 26.85 30.36 -11.91
N ARG A 35 27.14 31.66 -11.81
CA ARG A 35 26.21 32.78 -12.08
C ARG A 35 25.66 32.83 -13.52
N TYR A 36 26.20 32.02 -14.43
CA TYR A 36 25.91 32.07 -15.87
C TYR A 36 25.63 30.70 -16.56
N SER A 37 25.33 29.63 -15.82
CA SER A 37 25.07 28.30 -16.40
C SER A 37 23.61 28.07 -16.83
N PRO A 38 23.33 27.61 -18.08
CA PRO A 38 21.97 27.37 -18.58
C PRO A 38 21.46 25.90 -18.56
N TRP A 39 22.12 24.94 -17.90
CA TRP A 39 21.84 23.48 -18.05
C TRP A 39 20.82 22.90 -17.05
N ALA A 40 20.40 21.62 -17.13
CA ALA A 40 19.39 21.00 -16.25
C ALA A 40 19.38 19.44 -16.24
N SER A 41 20.49 18.77 -15.93
CA SER A 41 20.43 17.37 -15.45
C SER A 41 20.31 17.31 -13.92
N ASP A 42 20.13 16.11 -13.38
CA ASP A 42 20.00 15.90 -11.92
C ASP A 42 21.28 16.32 -11.19
N ILE A 43 22.44 16.03 -11.78
CA ILE A 43 23.72 16.61 -11.38
C ILE A 43 24.39 17.21 -12.62
N ASP A 44 24.56 18.54 -12.67
CA ASP A 44 25.34 19.21 -13.72
C ASP A 44 26.63 19.77 -13.11
N LEU A 45 27.77 19.26 -13.58
CA LEU A 45 29.12 19.68 -13.28
C LEU A 45 29.61 20.64 -14.36
N TYR A 46 29.53 21.94 -14.09
CA TYR A 46 29.84 22.99 -15.05
C TYR A 46 31.21 23.61 -14.76
N SER A 47 32.07 23.72 -15.75
CA SER A 47 33.28 24.55 -15.67
C SER A 47 33.35 25.46 -16.87
N ARG A 48 33.89 26.65 -16.63
CA ARG A 48 34.19 27.59 -17.71
C ARG A 48 35.68 27.61 -17.94
N VAL A 49 36.05 27.46 -19.20
CA VAL A 49 37.45 27.27 -19.62
C VAL A 49 37.70 28.17 -20.82
N PRO A 50 38.89 28.77 -20.91
CA PRO A 50 39.27 29.50 -22.10
C PRO A 50 39.26 28.58 -23.34
N PRO A 51 38.89 29.07 -24.55
CA PRO A 51 38.87 28.27 -25.78
C PRO A 51 40.17 27.50 -26.06
N GLU A 52 41.30 28.08 -25.70
CA GLU A 52 42.65 27.49 -25.83
C GLU A 52 42.84 26.22 -24.99
N GLU A 53 42.02 25.99 -23.97
CA GLU A 53 42.05 24.76 -23.17
C GLU A 53 41.17 23.63 -23.75
N LEU A 54 40.57 23.79 -24.94
CA LEU A 54 39.67 22.78 -25.52
C LEU A 54 40.32 21.39 -25.58
N GLU A 55 41.55 21.26 -26.08
CA GLU A 55 42.19 19.94 -26.16
C GLU A 55 42.34 19.26 -24.79
N LYS A 56 42.64 20.04 -23.75
CA LYS A 56 42.76 19.54 -22.39
C LYS A 56 41.40 19.11 -21.86
N VAL A 57 40.35 19.87 -22.15
CA VAL A 57 38.96 19.50 -21.87
C VAL A 57 38.59 18.18 -22.53
N LEU A 58 38.93 18.01 -23.81
CA LEU A 58 38.63 16.78 -24.55
C LEU A 58 39.35 15.57 -23.95
N ARG A 59 40.63 15.71 -23.60
CA ARG A 59 41.40 14.66 -22.91
C ARG A 59 40.77 14.28 -21.57
N VAL A 60 40.34 15.26 -20.77
CA VAL A 60 39.66 15.00 -19.49
C VAL A 60 38.35 14.25 -19.72
N LEU A 61 37.52 14.69 -20.66
CA LEU A 61 36.24 14.02 -20.96
C LEU A 61 36.42 12.61 -21.53
N LEU A 62 37.48 12.38 -22.30
CA LEU A 62 37.86 11.05 -22.80
C LEU A 62 38.35 10.12 -21.69
N SER A 63 39.02 10.65 -20.66
CA SER A 63 39.53 9.86 -19.53
C SER A 63 38.46 9.37 -18.54
N ILE A 64 37.23 9.86 -18.65
CA ILE A 64 36.12 9.40 -17.82
C ILE A 64 35.56 8.15 -18.48
N ASP A 65 36.02 6.96 -18.12
CA ASP A 65 35.54 5.72 -18.73
C ASP A 65 34.14 5.31 -18.27
N ASP A 66 33.50 4.48 -19.08
CA ASP A 66 32.27 3.79 -18.71
C ASP A 66 32.64 2.54 -17.90
N ASP A 67 31.82 2.18 -16.91
CA ASP A 67 31.99 0.98 -16.10
C ASP A 67 30.64 0.34 -15.73
N ALA A 68 30.66 -0.65 -14.84
CA ALA A 68 29.46 -1.38 -14.41
C ALA A 68 28.41 -0.49 -13.71
N GLU A 69 28.81 0.69 -13.22
CA GLU A 69 27.97 1.60 -12.44
C GLU A 69 27.82 2.98 -13.12
N MET A 70 28.53 3.25 -14.22
CA MET A 70 28.46 4.51 -14.96
C MET A 70 28.40 4.27 -16.48
N VAL A 71 27.30 4.69 -17.10
CA VAL A 71 27.03 4.45 -18.53
C VAL A 71 26.91 5.77 -19.27
N PHE A 72 27.73 5.97 -20.30
CA PHE A 72 27.62 7.15 -21.15
C PHE A 72 26.32 7.13 -21.96
N LEU A 73 25.64 8.28 -21.97
CA LEU A 73 24.39 8.44 -22.68
C LEU A 73 24.56 9.17 -24.01
N LYS A 74 25.22 10.33 -23.95
CA LYS A 74 25.27 11.27 -25.08
C LYS A 74 26.33 12.33 -24.88
N LEU A 75 26.93 12.72 -25.99
CA LEU A 75 27.77 13.89 -26.15
C LEU A 75 26.98 14.97 -26.89
N LYS A 76 27.20 16.20 -26.48
CA LYS A 76 26.66 17.38 -27.12
C LYS A 76 27.76 18.42 -27.26
N ILE A 77 27.96 18.95 -28.47
CA ILE A 77 28.93 20.00 -28.78
C ILE A 77 28.13 21.16 -29.37
N GLY A 78 27.87 22.17 -28.55
CA GLY A 78 26.86 23.17 -28.83
C GLY A 78 25.52 22.55 -29.22
N GLU A 79 25.08 22.76 -30.46
CA GLU A 79 23.79 22.22 -30.92
C GLU A 79 23.89 20.78 -31.45
N HIS A 80 25.09 20.34 -31.82
CA HIS A 80 25.33 19.00 -32.31
C HIS A 80 25.17 17.98 -31.17
N LYS A 81 24.45 16.89 -31.43
CA LYS A 81 24.20 15.81 -30.46
C LYS A 81 24.59 14.48 -31.09
N THR A 82 25.34 13.67 -30.34
CA THR A 82 25.74 12.33 -30.76
C THR A 82 25.78 11.37 -29.57
N LYS A 83 25.65 10.06 -29.83
CA LYS A 83 25.95 9.00 -28.86
C LYS A 83 27.39 8.48 -29.01
N ASP A 84 28.11 8.98 -30.01
CA ASP A 84 29.49 8.60 -30.22
C ASP A 84 30.44 9.52 -29.44
N LYS A 85 30.99 8.98 -28.36
CA LYS A 85 31.98 9.66 -27.53
C LYS A 85 33.35 9.75 -28.21
N ALA A 86 33.63 8.90 -29.20
CA ALA A 86 34.90 8.90 -29.92
C ALA A 86 35.11 10.19 -30.73
N LEU A 87 34.04 10.95 -31.02
CA LEU A 87 34.12 12.28 -31.62
C LEU A 87 35.01 13.25 -30.81
N LEU A 88 35.18 13.04 -29.50
CA LEU A 88 36.09 13.84 -28.67
C LEU A 88 37.57 13.63 -29.02
N LYS A 89 37.92 12.58 -29.78
CA LYS A 89 39.28 12.32 -30.25
C LYS A 89 39.68 13.17 -31.47
N ASP A 90 38.73 13.92 -32.03
CA ASP A 90 38.90 14.75 -33.22
C ASP A 90 38.66 16.24 -32.84
N PRO A 91 39.69 16.95 -32.34
CA PRO A 91 39.54 18.32 -31.88
C PRO A 91 39.07 19.27 -32.98
N ASP A 92 39.51 19.08 -34.22
CA ASP A 92 39.17 19.94 -35.35
C ASP A 92 37.66 19.88 -35.63
N ARG A 93 37.10 18.68 -35.63
CA ARG A 93 35.66 18.50 -35.81
C ARG A 93 34.85 19.04 -34.62
N VAL A 94 35.38 18.96 -33.40
CA VAL A 94 34.76 19.61 -32.24
C VAL A 94 34.81 21.14 -32.39
N TYR A 95 35.94 21.71 -32.82
CA TYR A 95 36.08 23.13 -33.10
C TYR A 95 35.07 23.61 -34.14
N ASP A 96 34.88 22.84 -35.22
CA ASP A 96 33.89 23.15 -36.26
C ASP A 96 32.47 23.25 -35.69
N TYR A 97 32.08 22.30 -34.84
CA TYR A 97 30.77 22.32 -34.20
C TYR A 97 30.63 23.49 -33.23
N LEU A 98 31.69 23.84 -32.48
CA LEU A 98 31.69 24.99 -31.59
C LEU A 98 31.67 26.32 -32.34
N ALA A 99 32.35 26.41 -33.48
CA ALA A 99 32.38 27.59 -34.34
C ALA A 99 30.99 27.88 -34.93
N LYS A 100 30.27 26.82 -35.34
CA LYS A 100 28.89 26.86 -35.83
C LYS A 100 27.86 27.10 -34.72
N ALA A 101 28.22 26.83 -33.47
CA ALA A 101 27.32 27.03 -32.35
C ALA A 101 27.12 28.53 -32.06
N GLU A 102 25.89 28.88 -31.64
CA GLU A 102 25.59 30.23 -31.18
C GLU A 102 26.59 30.70 -30.10
N PRO A 103 26.89 32.00 -29.97
CA PRO A 103 27.86 32.52 -29.01
C PRO A 103 27.64 32.09 -27.55
N GLY A 104 26.40 31.83 -27.14
CA GLY A 104 26.04 31.33 -25.81
C GLY A 104 25.89 29.82 -25.72
N ARG A 105 26.25 29.10 -26.79
CA ARG A 105 26.17 27.65 -26.90
C ARG A 105 27.51 27.00 -27.27
N ARG A 106 28.63 27.68 -27.03
CA ARG A 106 29.96 27.14 -27.29
C ARG A 106 30.44 26.31 -26.11
N TRP A 107 29.90 25.11 -25.98
CA TRP A 107 30.21 24.20 -24.87
C TRP A 107 30.31 22.75 -25.35
N VAL A 108 31.04 21.96 -24.59
CA VAL A 108 31.10 20.50 -24.71
C VAL A 108 30.43 19.91 -23.48
N LYS A 109 29.39 19.11 -23.68
CA LYS A 109 28.61 18.47 -22.61
C LYS A 109 28.54 16.97 -22.84
N CYS A 110 28.97 16.21 -21.86
CA CYS A 110 28.80 14.77 -21.82
C CYS A 110 27.79 14.40 -20.72
N ASN A 111 26.92 13.45 -21.00
CA ASN A 111 25.91 12.94 -20.07
C ASN A 111 26.17 11.46 -19.79
N TRP A 112 26.02 11.07 -18.54
CA TRP A 112 26.09 9.69 -18.06
C TRP A 112 24.90 9.38 -17.16
N LEU A 113 24.53 8.10 -17.09
CA LEU A 113 23.80 7.54 -15.96
C LEU A 113 24.82 7.02 -14.95
N LEU A 114 24.60 7.34 -13.67
CA LEU A 114 25.44 6.90 -12.58
C LEU A 114 24.60 6.20 -11.53
N TRP A 115 24.98 4.98 -11.17
CA TRP A 115 24.49 4.29 -9.99
C TRP A 115 25.27 4.77 -8.75
N THR A 116 24.58 5.39 -7.81
CA THR A 116 25.19 5.96 -6.58
C THR A 116 25.34 4.93 -5.47
N GLY A 117 24.87 3.70 -5.69
CA GLY A 117 24.69 2.66 -4.67
C GLY A 117 23.28 2.62 -4.07
N ALA A 118 22.46 3.63 -4.33
CA ALA A 118 21.07 3.72 -3.86
C ALA A 118 20.10 4.15 -4.98
N THR A 119 20.52 5.08 -5.84
CA THR A 119 19.70 5.64 -6.95
C THR A 119 20.50 5.70 -8.26
N ILE A 120 19.78 5.75 -9.39
CA ILE A 120 20.34 6.07 -10.70
C ILE A 120 20.15 7.56 -10.97
N GLU A 121 21.25 8.30 -11.17
CA GLU A 121 21.25 9.75 -11.39
C GLU A 121 21.76 10.11 -12.80
N GLU A 122 21.19 11.13 -13.46
CA GLU A 122 21.80 11.70 -14.69
C GLU A 122 22.86 12.74 -14.33
N VAL A 123 24.12 12.41 -14.59
CA VAL A 123 25.26 13.30 -14.41
C VAL A 123 25.65 13.92 -15.74
N SER A 124 25.73 15.24 -15.81
CA SER A 124 26.29 15.96 -16.95
C SER A 124 27.58 16.66 -16.56
N VAL A 125 28.63 16.48 -17.34
CA VAL A 125 29.85 17.30 -17.27
C VAL A 125 29.82 18.29 -18.42
N VAL A 126 29.93 19.58 -18.12
CA VAL A 126 29.82 20.67 -19.08
C VAL A 126 31.03 21.57 -18.99
N TYR A 127 31.72 21.73 -20.11
CA TYR A 127 32.78 22.72 -20.28
C TYR A 127 32.32 23.80 -21.24
N ASP A 128 32.22 25.02 -20.75
CA ASP A 128 31.81 26.18 -21.52
C ASP A 128 33.02 27.00 -21.97
N LEU A 129 33.17 27.09 -23.29
CA LEU A 129 34.24 27.79 -24.01
C LEU A 129 33.72 29.10 -24.62
N GLY A 130 32.48 29.47 -24.31
CA GLY A 130 31.81 30.66 -24.84
C GLY A 130 32.19 31.95 -24.11
N LYS A 131 31.86 33.07 -24.77
CA LYS A 131 31.85 34.40 -24.12
C LYS A 131 30.68 34.46 -23.12
N PRO A 132 30.76 35.31 -22.07
CA PRO A 132 29.72 35.36 -21.06
C PRO A 132 28.41 35.78 -21.74
N VAL A 133 27.37 34.97 -21.57
CA VAL A 133 26.07 35.27 -22.15
C VAL A 133 25.45 36.43 -21.38
N SER A 134 24.89 37.41 -22.10
CA SER A 134 24.19 38.51 -21.46
C SER A 134 23.01 37.99 -20.63
N LYS A 135 22.74 38.64 -19.50
CA LYS A 135 21.63 38.29 -18.61
C LYS A 135 20.30 38.20 -19.35
N ALA A 136 20.07 39.09 -20.31
CA ALA A 136 18.86 39.10 -21.13
C ALA A 136 18.70 37.83 -21.99
N ARG A 137 19.78 37.39 -22.65
CA ARG A 137 19.77 36.19 -23.49
C ARG A 137 19.61 34.90 -22.67
N MET A 138 20.17 34.86 -21.46
CA MET A 138 19.95 33.75 -20.53
C MET A 138 18.50 33.65 -20.08
N VAL A 139 17.87 34.76 -19.72
CA VAL A 139 16.44 34.79 -19.35
C VAL A 139 15.57 34.33 -20.52
N ALA A 140 15.87 34.77 -21.74
CA ALA A 140 15.16 34.31 -22.94
C ALA A 140 15.30 32.79 -23.16
N SER A 141 16.51 32.24 -22.98
CA SER A 141 16.74 30.79 -23.09
C SER A 141 15.96 30.00 -22.03
N ILE A 142 15.94 30.46 -20.77
CA ILE A 142 15.19 29.79 -19.70
C ILE A 142 13.69 29.82 -19.98
N LYS A 143 13.16 30.94 -20.50
CA LYS A 143 11.74 31.04 -20.91
C LYS A 143 11.41 30.07 -22.04
N ASN A 144 12.28 29.93 -23.04
CA ASN A 144 12.09 28.98 -24.13
C ASN A 144 12.13 27.52 -23.65
N ASP A 145 12.99 27.19 -22.69
CA ASP A 145 13.02 25.87 -22.06
C ASP A 145 11.72 25.58 -21.30
N ILE A 146 11.20 26.55 -20.53
CA ILE A 146 9.91 26.42 -19.84
C ILE A 146 8.80 26.08 -20.84
N ALA A 147 8.68 26.85 -21.93
CA ALA A 147 7.65 26.63 -22.94
C ALA A 147 7.77 25.24 -23.59
N LYS A 148 9.01 24.78 -23.87
CA LYS A 148 9.25 23.44 -24.40
C LYS A 148 8.83 22.34 -23.44
N TYR A 149 9.14 22.47 -22.14
CA TYR A 149 8.77 21.46 -21.15
C TYR A 149 7.28 21.47 -20.83
N GLU A 150 6.64 22.64 -20.86
CA GLU A 150 5.19 22.77 -20.71
C GLU A 150 4.43 22.08 -21.87
N ALA A 151 5.00 22.07 -23.09
CA ALA A 151 4.41 21.40 -24.25
C ALA A 151 4.45 19.85 -24.20
N VAL A 152 5.35 19.25 -23.41
CA VAL A 152 5.51 17.78 -23.27
C VAL A 152 5.13 17.27 -21.87
N PRO A 153 4.11 17.88 -21.25
CA PRO A 153 3.74 17.80 -19.82
C PRO A 153 4.83 17.57 -18.75
N ASP A 154 6.08 17.97 -18.96
CA ASP A 154 7.16 17.77 -17.98
C ASP A 154 7.20 18.94 -16.98
N MET A 155 6.18 18.98 -16.12
CA MET A 155 5.96 20.06 -15.15
C MET A 155 7.08 20.19 -14.13
N TYR A 156 7.75 19.09 -13.80
CA TYR A 156 8.87 19.09 -12.87
C TYR A 156 10.07 19.86 -13.45
N LYS A 157 10.46 19.58 -14.71
CA LYS A 157 11.52 20.35 -15.38
C LYS A 157 11.11 21.80 -15.63
N ALA A 158 9.85 22.05 -15.99
CA ALA A 158 9.33 23.40 -16.15
C ALA A 158 9.43 24.23 -14.84
N LEU A 159 9.06 23.66 -13.69
CA LEU A 159 9.18 24.30 -12.38
C LEU A 159 10.63 24.53 -11.95
N LYS A 160 11.53 23.56 -12.17
CA LYS A 160 12.98 23.73 -11.97
C LYS A 160 13.52 24.92 -12.78
N ARG A 161 13.06 25.13 -14.02
CA ARG A 161 13.45 26.27 -14.85
C ARG A 161 12.83 27.59 -14.39
N ARG A 162 11.54 27.58 -14.04
CA ARG A 162 10.82 28.77 -13.56
C ARG A 162 11.44 29.31 -12.26
N ARG A 163 11.94 28.41 -11.40
CA ARG A 163 12.74 28.73 -10.20
C ARG A 163 13.92 29.67 -10.47
N LEU A 164 14.60 29.50 -11.61
CA LEU A 164 15.80 30.28 -11.95
C LEU A 164 15.48 31.74 -12.30
N LEU A 165 14.23 32.04 -12.67
CA LEU A 165 13.77 33.38 -13.03
C LEU A 165 13.24 34.19 -11.84
N LEU A 166 12.92 33.53 -10.72
CA LEU A 166 12.33 34.19 -9.56
C LEU A 166 13.37 34.81 -8.64
N LYS A 167 13.07 36.04 -8.17
CA LYS A 167 13.81 36.68 -7.08
C LYS A 167 13.58 35.95 -5.75
N ASN A 168 12.31 35.65 -5.44
CA ASN A 168 11.93 34.83 -4.30
C ASN A 168 11.69 33.38 -4.74
N LYS A 169 12.60 32.50 -4.36
CA LYS A 169 12.55 31.09 -4.73
C LYS A 169 11.76 30.23 -3.74
N ALA A 170 11.49 30.73 -2.54
CA ALA A 170 10.89 29.96 -1.45
C ALA A 170 9.58 29.23 -1.83
N PRO A 171 8.67 29.80 -2.63
CA PRO A 171 7.44 29.09 -3.03
C PRO A 171 7.72 27.90 -3.95
N ILE A 172 8.61 28.07 -4.93
CA ILE A 172 8.98 26.98 -5.86
C ILE A 172 9.90 25.98 -5.16
N ASP A 173 10.82 26.45 -4.30
CA ASP A 173 11.64 25.58 -3.45
C ASP A 173 10.76 24.73 -2.54
N LYS A 174 9.68 25.28 -1.98
CA LYS A 174 8.71 24.52 -1.19
C LYS A 174 7.99 23.44 -2.00
N ILE A 175 7.82 23.63 -3.32
CA ILE A 175 7.18 22.66 -4.23
C ILE A 175 8.19 21.64 -4.76
N LEU A 176 9.42 22.06 -5.07
CA LEU A 176 10.49 21.19 -5.60
C LEU A 176 11.17 20.38 -4.50
N ASN A 177 11.27 20.94 -3.30
CA ASN A 177 11.71 20.25 -2.08
C ASN A 177 10.51 19.71 -1.29
N ASP A 178 9.33 19.74 -1.91
CA ASP A 178 8.16 19.07 -1.36
C ASP A 178 8.38 17.57 -1.47
N THR A 179 8.63 16.92 -0.35
CA THR A 179 8.75 15.46 -0.26
C THR A 179 7.44 14.73 -0.67
N ARG A 180 6.35 15.47 -0.93
CA ARG A 180 5.11 14.98 -1.54
C ARG A 180 5.21 14.65 -3.04
N LEU A 181 6.35 14.89 -3.70
CA LEU A 181 6.65 14.29 -5.02
C LEU A 181 7.04 12.79 -4.88
N GLY A 182 6.31 12.07 -4.03
CA GLY A 182 6.36 10.62 -3.84
C GLY A 182 5.08 9.97 -4.37
N GLN A 183 5.14 8.68 -4.68
CA GLN A 183 3.95 7.95 -5.11
C GLN A 183 2.96 7.85 -3.95
N ALA A 184 1.74 8.35 -4.13
CA ALA A 184 0.69 8.18 -3.12
C ALA A 184 0.34 6.69 -2.99
N VAL A 185 0.49 6.14 -1.78
CA VAL A 185 0.24 4.71 -1.48
C VAL A 185 -1.15 4.47 -0.90
N ALA A 186 -1.77 5.50 -0.33
CA ALA A 186 -3.15 5.44 0.17
C ALA A 186 -3.80 6.82 0.21
N LEU A 187 -5.12 6.87 0.34
CA LEU A 187 -5.92 8.05 0.65
C LEU A 187 -6.61 7.83 1.99
N ILE A 188 -6.54 8.81 2.88
CA ILE A 188 -7.39 8.85 4.07
C ILE A 188 -8.63 9.66 3.72
N GLU A 189 -9.77 8.99 3.67
CA GLU A 189 -11.04 9.57 3.24
C GLU A 189 -12.16 9.28 4.23
N GLY A 190 -13.13 10.18 4.35
CA GLY A 190 -14.27 9.97 5.23
C GLY A 190 -15.35 11.04 5.08
N LYS A 191 -16.57 10.76 5.54
CA LYS A 191 -17.68 11.72 5.46
C LYS A 191 -17.35 12.97 6.28
N GLY A 192 -17.11 14.10 5.58
CA GLY A 192 -16.70 15.37 6.18
C GLY A 192 -15.19 15.53 6.38
N ILE A 193 -14.38 14.61 5.86
CA ILE A 193 -12.91 14.66 5.92
C ILE A 193 -12.39 14.93 4.51
N LYS A 194 -11.52 15.94 4.36
CA LYS A 194 -10.84 16.20 3.09
C LYS A 194 -9.95 15.01 2.76
N SER A 195 -10.15 14.42 1.58
CA SER A 195 -9.31 13.31 1.08
C SER A 195 -7.84 13.70 1.16
N THR A 196 -7.09 12.96 1.96
CA THR A 196 -5.69 13.27 2.27
C THR A 196 -4.81 12.12 1.80
N PRO A 197 -3.94 12.32 0.80
CA PRO A 197 -3.02 11.30 0.35
C PRO A 197 -1.93 11.01 1.38
N VAL A 198 -1.61 9.72 1.50
CA VAL A 198 -0.50 9.15 2.26
C VAL A 198 0.58 8.76 1.28
N TYR A 199 1.81 9.16 1.58
CA TYR A 199 2.98 8.92 0.75
C TYR A 199 3.96 8.01 1.48
N PHE A 200 4.74 7.26 0.72
CA PHE A 200 5.88 6.52 1.23
C PHE A 200 7.15 7.27 0.82
N ASP A 201 8.05 7.48 1.78
CA ASP A 201 9.34 8.17 1.62
C ASP A 201 10.44 7.16 1.96
N GLU A 202 11.22 6.76 0.95
CA GLU A 202 12.31 5.80 1.10
C GLU A 202 13.55 6.42 1.78
N ASP A 203 13.68 7.75 1.75
CA ASP A 203 14.85 8.47 2.23
C ASP A 203 14.77 8.85 3.71
N ASP A 204 13.58 8.80 4.32
CA ASP A 204 13.35 9.06 5.75
C ASP A 204 13.05 7.78 6.55
N MET A 205 14.05 6.91 6.68
CA MET A 205 14.01 5.72 7.56
C MET A 205 13.97 6.06 9.06
N ALA A 206 14.15 7.34 9.44
CA ALA A 206 14.08 7.82 10.81
C ALA A 206 12.68 8.35 11.21
N GLY A 207 11.80 8.53 10.22
CA GLY A 207 10.43 9.00 10.40
C GLY A 207 9.48 7.95 11.00
N LYS A 208 8.23 8.38 11.29
CA LYS A 208 7.17 7.46 11.70
C LYS A 208 6.87 6.49 10.55
N THR A 209 7.27 5.23 10.68
CA THR A 209 6.96 4.13 9.74
C THR A 209 5.50 3.68 9.75
N SER A 210 4.60 4.52 10.25
CA SER A 210 3.18 4.21 10.36
C SER A 210 2.31 5.43 10.50
N VAL A 211 1.15 5.34 9.84
CA VAL A 211 0.14 6.37 9.84
C VAL A 211 -1.08 5.87 10.59
N ASP A 212 -1.47 6.59 11.63
CA ASP A 212 -2.72 6.36 12.34
C ASP A 212 -3.86 6.97 11.53
N ILE A 213 -4.82 6.13 11.13
CA ILE A 213 -6.06 6.62 10.52
C ILE A 213 -6.86 7.36 11.60
N PRO A 214 -7.34 8.60 11.34
CA PRO A 214 -8.18 9.32 12.29
C PRO A 214 -9.36 8.46 12.75
N LYS A 215 -9.64 8.44 14.06
CA LYS A 215 -10.76 7.67 14.62
C LYS A 215 -12.09 8.23 14.09
N GLY A 216 -13.02 7.35 13.67
CA GLY A 216 -14.36 7.74 13.20
C GLY A 216 -14.63 7.32 11.76
N LYS A 217 -15.30 8.18 10.98
CA LYS A 217 -15.75 7.91 9.59
C LYS A 217 -14.63 7.93 8.54
N ALA A 218 -13.36 7.90 8.96
CA ALA A 218 -12.21 7.88 8.07
C ALA A 218 -11.80 6.43 7.76
N GLN A 219 -11.40 6.18 6.53
CA GLN A 219 -10.85 4.91 6.07
C GLN A 219 -9.58 5.16 5.25
N ALA A 220 -8.64 4.23 5.31
CA ALA A 220 -7.54 4.19 4.36
C ALA A 220 -7.98 3.43 3.11
N VAL A 221 -7.94 4.11 1.99
CA VAL A 221 -8.16 3.56 0.66
C VAL A 221 -6.79 3.36 0.02
N LEU A 222 -6.38 2.11 -0.17
CA LEU A 222 -5.08 1.80 -0.78
C LEU A 222 -5.13 2.11 -2.28
N ILE A 223 -4.09 2.75 -2.80
CA ILE A 223 -3.97 3.04 -4.23
C ILE A 223 -3.06 1.97 -4.86
N PRO A 224 -3.50 1.28 -5.93
CA PRO A 224 -2.63 0.38 -6.68
C PRO A 224 -1.37 1.07 -7.23
N PRO A 225 -0.15 0.59 -6.91
CA PRO A 225 1.07 1.17 -7.45
C PRO A 225 1.10 1.22 -8.98
N SER A 226 0.61 0.20 -9.68
CA SER A 226 0.55 0.19 -11.15
C SER A 226 -0.38 1.24 -11.77
N VAL A 227 -1.31 1.81 -10.99
CA VAL A 227 -2.21 2.89 -11.45
C VAL A 227 -1.54 4.26 -11.38
N VAL A 228 -0.56 4.42 -10.49
CA VAL A 228 0.11 5.70 -10.18
C VAL A 228 1.59 5.76 -10.59
N SER A 229 2.21 4.65 -11.00
CA SER A 229 3.58 4.62 -11.53
C SER A 229 3.68 3.79 -12.81
N LYS A 230 4.88 3.77 -13.42
CA LYS A 230 5.20 2.97 -14.61
C LYS A 230 5.29 1.46 -14.35
N ARG A 231 4.82 0.98 -13.19
CA ARG A 231 4.88 -0.44 -12.84
C ARG A 231 3.94 -1.23 -13.76
N GLU A 232 4.44 -2.37 -14.25
CA GLU A 232 3.70 -3.21 -15.19
C GLU A 232 2.41 -3.78 -14.56
N ARG A 233 2.45 -4.31 -13.34
CA ARG A 233 1.27 -4.89 -12.69
C ARG A 233 1.41 -4.89 -11.17
N ASP A 234 0.32 -5.21 -10.49
CA ASP A 234 0.32 -5.47 -9.06
C ASP A 234 -0.16 -6.88 -8.72
N VAL A 235 0.47 -7.50 -7.73
CA VAL A 235 0.06 -8.75 -7.09
C VAL A 235 -0.20 -8.47 -5.61
N TRP A 236 -1.48 -8.46 -5.25
CA TRP A 236 -1.95 -8.22 -3.90
C TRP A 236 -2.16 -9.54 -3.16
N TYR A 237 -1.59 -9.67 -1.98
CA TYR A 237 -1.83 -10.78 -1.07
C TYR A 237 -2.53 -10.27 0.20
N LEU A 238 -3.80 -10.65 0.35
CA LEU A 238 -4.68 -10.23 1.44
C LEU A 238 -4.89 -11.41 2.39
N SER A 239 -4.34 -11.36 3.60
CA SER A 239 -4.45 -12.44 4.59
C SER A 239 -5.33 -12.09 5.77
N GLY A 240 -6.33 -12.94 6.06
CA GLY A 240 -7.18 -12.84 7.24
C GLY A 240 -8.31 -13.87 7.28
N LYS A 241 -8.72 -14.27 8.49
CA LYS A 241 -9.91 -15.12 8.70
C LYS A 241 -11.17 -14.55 8.03
N SER A 242 -12.17 -15.40 7.80
CA SER A 242 -13.48 -14.95 7.31
C SER A 242 -14.05 -13.82 8.16
N GLY A 243 -14.70 -12.83 7.52
CA GLY A 243 -15.21 -11.63 8.16
C GLY A 243 -14.14 -10.68 8.73
N ALA A 244 -12.92 -10.68 8.17
CA ALA A 244 -11.87 -9.74 8.53
C ALA A 244 -11.89 -8.43 7.70
N GLY A 245 -12.59 -8.42 6.56
CA GLY A 245 -12.67 -7.25 5.67
C GLY A 245 -11.91 -7.38 4.34
N LYS A 246 -11.32 -8.55 4.04
CA LYS A 246 -10.56 -8.79 2.79
C LYS A 246 -11.34 -8.37 1.55
N SER A 247 -12.55 -8.92 1.38
CA SER A 247 -13.37 -8.68 0.19
C SER A 247 -13.85 -7.22 0.06
N TYR A 248 -13.95 -6.45 1.16
CA TYR A 248 -14.24 -5.01 1.10
C TYR A 248 -13.04 -4.23 0.53
N LEU A 249 -11.83 -4.58 0.96
CA LEU A 249 -10.61 -3.99 0.40
C LEU A 249 -10.41 -4.40 -1.06
N SER A 250 -10.67 -5.67 -1.41
CA SER A 250 -10.62 -6.13 -2.80
C SER A 250 -11.55 -5.33 -3.70
N ALA A 251 -12.78 -5.06 -3.26
CA ALA A 251 -13.72 -4.22 -4.01
C ALA A 251 -13.18 -2.81 -4.24
N SER A 252 -12.60 -2.19 -3.21
CA SER A 252 -11.97 -0.87 -3.31
C SER A 252 -10.79 -0.86 -4.31
N LEU A 253 -9.93 -1.88 -4.29
CA LEU A 253 -8.83 -2.02 -5.25
C LEU A 253 -9.35 -2.21 -6.68
N ILE A 254 -10.37 -3.06 -6.86
CA ILE A 254 -11.03 -3.29 -8.16
C ILE A 254 -11.56 -1.98 -8.74
N ASP A 255 -12.14 -1.10 -7.92
CA ASP A 255 -12.65 0.19 -8.37
C ASP A 255 -11.55 1.08 -9.00
N PHE A 256 -10.31 1.03 -8.50
CA PHE A 256 -9.20 1.74 -9.12
C PHE A 256 -8.82 1.16 -10.48
N TYR A 257 -8.65 -0.17 -10.56
CA TYR A 257 -8.33 -0.82 -11.84
C TYR A 257 -9.41 -0.58 -12.89
N ARG A 258 -10.68 -0.67 -12.49
CA ARG A 258 -11.82 -0.36 -13.36
C ARG A 258 -11.76 1.06 -13.89
N LYS A 259 -11.45 2.05 -13.04
CA LYS A 259 -11.30 3.45 -13.46
C LYS A 259 -10.17 3.66 -14.48
N THR A 260 -9.18 2.77 -14.52
CA THR A 260 -8.12 2.76 -15.54
C THR A 260 -8.48 1.97 -16.81
N GLY A 261 -9.72 1.49 -16.92
CA GLY A 261 -10.20 0.71 -18.07
C GLY A 261 -9.80 -0.76 -18.04
N GLN A 262 -9.19 -1.25 -16.95
CA GLN A 262 -8.84 -2.66 -16.83
C GLN A 262 -10.08 -3.54 -16.63
N ARG A 263 -10.08 -4.69 -17.29
CA ARG A 263 -11.16 -5.69 -17.18
C ARG A 263 -11.10 -6.40 -15.83
N VAL A 264 -12.26 -6.69 -15.25
CA VAL A 264 -12.35 -7.31 -13.91
C VAL A 264 -12.81 -8.76 -14.04
N TYR A 265 -11.99 -9.68 -13.54
CA TYR A 265 -12.29 -11.11 -13.46
C TYR A 265 -12.32 -11.57 -12.01
N VAL A 266 -13.24 -12.48 -11.70
CA VAL A 266 -13.41 -13.01 -10.33
C VAL A 266 -13.48 -14.52 -10.35
N LEU A 267 -12.63 -15.15 -9.54
CA LEU A 267 -12.70 -16.56 -9.16
C LEU A 267 -13.12 -16.61 -7.69
N SER A 268 -14.38 -16.95 -7.46
CA SER A 268 -14.95 -17.12 -6.13
C SER A 268 -16.12 -18.10 -6.21
N PRO A 269 -16.33 -18.94 -5.18
CA PRO A 269 -17.49 -19.82 -5.11
C PRO A 269 -18.81 -19.04 -5.02
N ILE A 270 -18.79 -17.81 -4.50
CA ILE A 270 -19.98 -17.00 -4.24
C ILE A 270 -19.94 -15.73 -5.08
N ARG A 271 -21.06 -15.44 -5.76
CA ARG A 271 -21.24 -14.15 -6.44
C ARG A 271 -21.56 -13.06 -5.42
N ASP A 272 -20.88 -11.93 -5.53
CA ASP A 272 -21.03 -10.80 -4.62
C ASP A 272 -21.11 -9.50 -5.43
N ALA A 273 -22.20 -8.76 -5.22
CA ALA A 273 -22.50 -7.55 -5.95
C ALA A 273 -21.47 -6.43 -5.72
N LYS A 274 -20.71 -6.48 -4.61
CA LYS A 274 -19.71 -5.44 -4.27
C LYS A 274 -18.54 -5.37 -5.25
N PHE A 275 -18.29 -6.43 -6.01
CA PHE A 275 -17.24 -6.42 -7.03
C PHE A 275 -17.66 -5.74 -8.33
N GLY A 276 -18.90 -5.26 -8.42
CA GLY A 276 -19.45 -4.58 -9.59
C GLY A 276 -20.16 -5.50 -10.56
N LYS A 277 -21.13 -4.96 -11.30
CA LYS A 277 -21.95 -5.73 -12.27
C LYS A 277 -21.16 -6.16 -13.51
N ASP A 278 -20.09 -5.44 -13.82
CA ASP A 278 -19.17 -5.67 -14.93
C ASP A 278 -18.13 -6.76 -14.63
N ALA A 279 -18.00 -7.19 -13.38
CA ALA A 279 -17.09 -8.24 -12.98
C ALA A 279 -17.48 -9.59 -13.60
N LYS A 280 -16.55 -10.19 -14.34
CA LYS A 280 -16.76 -11.47 -15.02
C LYS A 280 -16.32 -12.63 -14.11
N TYR A 281 -17.29 -13.40 -13.65
CA TYR A 281 -17.04 -14.61 -12.87
C TYR A 281 -16.54 -15.74 -13.77
N LEU A 282 -15.31 -16.18 -13.52
CA LEU A 282 -14.67 -17.24 -14.29
C LEU A 282 -15.13 -18.61 -13.78
N LYS A 283 -15.31 -19.54 -14.71
CA LYS A 283 -15.47 -20.97 -14.42
C LYS A 283 -14.16 -21.67 -14.78
N ILE A 284 -13.45 -22.18 -13.79
CA ILE A 284 -12.09 -22.69 -13.98
C ILE A 284 -12.05 -23.86 -14.98
N ASP A 285 -13.07 -24.72 -14.98
CA ASP A 285 -13.18 -25.86 -15.88
C ASP A 285 -13.26 -25.47 -17.36
N ASN A 286 -13.62 -24.23 -17.67
CA ASN A 286 -13.62 -23.74 -19.05
C ASN A 286 -12.24 -23.28 -19.51
N LEU A 287 -11.32 -23.03 -18.57
CA LEU A 287 -10.01 -22.44 -18.82
C LEU A 287 -8.88 -23.46 -18.67
N VAL A 288 -9.00 -24.36 -17.69
CA VAL A 288 -7.99 -25.39 -17.38
C VAL A 288 -8.63 -26.76 -17.41
N GLY A 289 -7.89 -27.75 -17.89
CA GLY A 289 -8.30 -29.14 -17.81
C GLY A 289 -7.11 -30.09 -17.80
N MET A 290 -7.41 -31.37 -17.66
CA MET A 290 -6.43 -32.43 -17.87
C MET A 290 -6.18 -32.56 -19.38
N SER A 291 -4.91 -32.73 -19.76
CA SER A 291 -4.53 -32.83 -21.15
C SER A 291 -5.15 -34.06 -21.80
N SER A 292 -6.01 -33.82 -22.79
CA SER A 292 -6.53 -34.89 -23.66
C SER A 292 -5.52 -35.29 -24.74
N SER A 293 -4.43 -34.51 -24.90
CA SER A 293 -3.42 -34.73 -25.95
C SER A 293 -2.67 -36.03 -25.75
N TYR A 294 -2.33 -36.40 -24.50
CA TYR A 294 -1.68 -37.67 -24.21
C TYR A 294 -2.61 -38.85 -24.56
N ASP A 295 -3.88 -38.80 -24.14
CA ASP A 295 -4.82 -39.89 -24.37
C ASP A 295 -5.12 -40.08 -25.87
N LYS A 296 -5.25 -38.98 -26.62
CA LYS A 296 -5.36 -39.00 -28.09
C LYS A 296 -4.12 -39.57 -28.77
N ALA A 297 -2.92 -39.16 -28.35
CA ALA A 297 -1.67 -39.69 -28.89
C ALA A 297 -1.47 -41.17 -28.54
N ASN A 298 -1.85 -41.58 -27.33
CA ASN A 298 -1.82 -42.97 -26.90
C ASN A 298 -2.81 -43.83 -27.70
N ALA A 299 -4.03 -43.34 -27.95
CA ALA A 299 -4.99 -44.04 -28.81
C ALA A 299 -4.43 -44.27 -30.22
N ARG A 300 -3.83 -43.24 -30.84
CA ARG A 300 -3.15 -43.35 -32.15
C ARG A 300 -2.00 -44.35 -32.12
N TYR A 301 -1.18 -44.35 -31.07
CA TYR A 301 -0.09 -45.30 -30.90
C TYR A 301 -0.60 -46.75 -30.75
N GLN A 302 -1.66 -46.99 -29.96
CA GLN A 302 -2.26 -48.32 -29.82
C GLN A 302 -2.83 -48.82 -31.16
N GLU A 303 -3.51 -47.95 -31.91
CA GLU A 303 -4.02 -48.28 -33.24
C GLU A 303 -2.87 -48.65 -34.21
N ALA A 304 -1.82 -47.83 -34.26
CA ALA A 304 -0.63 -48.10 -35.07
C ALA A 304 0.06 -49.42 -34.68
N LYS A 305 0.13 -49.71 -33.37
CA LYS A 305 0.69 -50.96 -32.84
C LYS A 305 -0.12 -52.18 -33.25
N ILE A 306 -1.45 -52.10 -33.22
CA ILE A 306 -2.35 -53.15 -33.71
C ILE A 306 -2.14 -53.38 -35.20
N ARG A 307 -2.13 -52.31 -36.01
CA ARG A 307 -1.87 -52.38 -37.47
C ARG A 307 -0.51 -52.99 -37.78
N PHE A 308 0.54 -52.61 -37.04
CA PHE A 308 1.88 -53.18 -37.18
C PHE A 308 1.90 -54.68 -36.85
N LYS A 309 1.17 -55.13 -35.81
CA LYS A 309 1.07 -56.56 -35.46
C LYS A 309 0.51 -57.42 -36.60
N TYR A 310 -0.48 -56.92 -37.34
CA TYR A 310 -1.03 -57.63 -38.49
C TYR A 310 -0.06 -57.61 -39.69
N LYS A 311 0.49 -56.43 -40.02
CA LYS A 311 1.48 -56.29 -41.12
C LYS A 311 2.78 -57.06 -40.89
N LYS A 312 3.19 -57.26 -39.62
CA LYS A 312 4.38 -58.04 -39.26
C LYS A 312 4.31 -59.49 -39.74
N LYS A 313 3.10 -60.07 -39.85
CA LYS A 313 2.90 -61.41 -40.41
C LYS A 313 2.99 -61.43 -41.94
N GLU A 314 2.53 -60.37 -42.60
CA GLU A 314 2.54 -60.23 -44.06
C GLU A 314 3.92 -59.85 -44.63
N LEU A 315 4.71 -59.12 -43.85
CA LEU A 315 6.02 -58.57 -44.25
C LEU A 315 7.20 -59.33 -43.66
N ALA A 316 7.00 -60.59 -43.23
CA ALA A 316 8.03 -61.40 -42.59
C ALA A 316 9.28 -61.62 -43.49
N GLU A 317 9.10 -61.59 -44.81
CA GLU A 317 10.17 -61.77 -45.80
C GLU A 317 10.88 -60.45 -46.19
N ASN A 318 10.51 -59.30 -45.60
CA ASN A 318 11.16 -58.00 -45.87
C ASN A 318 11.65 -57.31 -44.58
N PRO A 319 12.86 -57.68 -44.09
CA PRO A 319 13.39 -57.22 -42.80
C PRO A 319 13.60 -55.70 -42.72
N ASP A 320 14.06 -55.08 -43.81
CA ASP A 320 14.38 -53.64 -43.84
C ASP A 320 13.14 -52.77 -43.71
N LEU A 321 12.05 -53.16 -44.39
CA LEU A 321 10.78 -52.46 -44.28
C LEU A 321 10.17 -52.64 -42.89
N LEU A 322 10.33 -53.84 -42.30
CA LEU A 322 9.88 -54.14 -40.95
C LEU A 322 10.58 -53.25 -39.91
N MET A 323 11.91 -53.11 -40.02
CA MET A 323 12.72 -52.27 -39.14
C MET A 323 12.32 -50.79 -39.24
N LYS A 324 12.11 -50.27 -40.45
CA LYS A 324 11.64 -48.87 -40.66
C LYS A 324 10.26 -48.63 -40.04
N LEU A 325 9.34 -49.58 -40.17
CA LEU A 325 8.00 -49.49 -39.58
C LEU A 325 8.05 -49.57 -38.05
N GLU A 326 8.95 -50.37 -37.48
CA GLU A 326 9.14 -50.49 -36.03
C GLU A 326 9.76 -49.23 -35.42
N LEU A 327 10.75 -48.62 -36.07
CA LEU A 327 11.31 -47.33 -35.65
C LEU A 327 10.24 -46.23 -35.65
N ARG A 328 9.44 -46.16 -36.72
CA ARG A 328 8.34 -45.19 -36.82
C ARG A 328 7.25 -45.41 -35.78
N LEU A 329 6.98 -46.67 -35.40
CA LEU A 329 6.07 -46.99 -34.30
C LEU A 329 6.62 -46.51 -32.95
N ASN A 330 7.94 -46.65 -32.73
CA ASN A 330 8.59 -46.17 -31.51
C ASN A 330 8.58 -44.64 -31.40
N GLU A 331 8.74 -43.92 -32.51
CA GLU A 331 8.61 -42.46 -32.56
C GLU A 331 7.19 -41.97 -32.19
N LEU A 332 6.16 -42.76 -32.51
CA LEU A 332 4.77 -42.45 -32.18
C LEU A 332 4.43 -42.69 -30.70
N LYS A 333 5.31 -43.34 -29.93
CA LYS A 333 5.07 -43.64 -28.53
C LYS A 333 4.98 -42.33 -27.72
N PRO A 334 3.84 -42.02 -27.10
CA PRO A 334 3.68 -40.78 -26.36
C PRO A 334 4.55 -40.79 -25.10
N ASP A 335 5.16 -39.65 -24.80
CA ASP A 335 5.94 -39.43 -23.58
C ASP A 335 5.06 -39.66 -22.33
N PRO A 336 5.34 -40.71 -21.52
CA PRO A 336 4.56 -41.02 -20.33
C PRO A 336 4.52 -39.88 -19.31
N SER A 337 5.53 -39.00 -19.29
CA SER A 337 5.61 -37.86 -18.37
C SER A 337 4.55 -36.80 -18.63
N LYS A 338 3.91 -36.82 -19.81
CA LYS A 338 2.84 -35.91 -20.21
C LYS A 338 1.45 -36.42 -19.85
N ARG A 339 1.33 -37.68 -19.38
CA ARG A 339 0.07 -38.29 -18.97
C ARG A 339 -0.51 -37.55 -17.76
N GLY A 340 -1.76 -37.09 -17.88
CA GLY A 340 -2.46 -36.43 -16.79
C GLY A 340 -1.86 -35.08 -16.37
N ARG A 341 -1.12 -34.39 -17.25
CA ARG A 341 -0.73 -33.00 -16.99
C ARG A 341 -1.93 -32.07 -17.15
N MET A 342 -1.97 -31.01 -16.36
CA MET A 342 -2.91 -29.91 -16.55
C MET A 342 -2.44 -29.02 -17.70
N GLU A 343 -3.39 -28.54 -18.51
CA GLU A 343 -3.14 -27.61 -19.62
C GLU A 343 -4.23 -26.53 -19.68
N MET A 344 -3.88 -25.38 -20.27
CA MET A 344 -4.87 -24.38 -20.66
C MET A 344 -5.70 -24.94 -21.82
N LYS A 345 -7.03 -24.83 -21.73
CA LYS A 345 -7.96 -25.28 -22.78
C LYS A 345 -8.01 -24.33 -23.97
N LEU A 346 -7.67 -23.06 -23.76
CA LEU A 346 -7.63 -22.03 -24.78
C LEU A 346 -6.20 -21.85 -25.29
N CYS A 347 -6.06 -21.51 -26.57
CA CYS A 347 -4.75 -21.19 -27.14
C CYS A 347 -4.17 -19.90 -26.51
N PRO A 348 -2.83 -19.73 -26.53
CA PRO A 348 -2.17 -18.57 -25.95
C PRO A 348 -2.74 -17.23 -26.42
N ASP A 349 -2.98 -17.06 -27.72
CA ASP A 349 -3.52 -15.82 -28.30
C ASP A 349 -4.89 -15.46 -27.72
N LYS A 350 -5.77 -16.46 -27.54
CA LYS A 350 -7.10 -16.26 -26.95
C LYS A 350 -7.00 -15.92 -25.46
N MET A 351 -6.04 -16.52 -24.76
CA MET A 351 -5.77 -16.19 -23.36
C MET A 351 -5.28 -14.75 -23.22
N GLU A 352 -4.34 -14.33 -24.06
CA GLU A 352 -3.84 -12.95 -24.10
C GLU A 352 -4.96 -11.96 -24.43
N GLU A 353 -5.78 -12.25 -25.43
CA GLU A 353 -6.96 -11.44 -25.80
C GLU A 353 -7.91 -11.25 -24.62
N LEU A 354 -8.14 -12.30 -23.81
CA LEU A 354 -9.06 -12.26 -22.68
C LEU A 354 -8.48 -11.55 -21.45
N PHE A 355 -7.20 -11.76 -21.14
CA PHE A 355 -6.62 -11.39 -19.85
C PHE A 355 -5.65 -10.21 -19.90
N SER A 356 -5.32 -9.70 -21.09
CA SER A 356 -4.53 -8.46 -21.18
C SER A 356 -5.25 -7.28 -20.55
N ASP A 357 -4.50 -6.39 -19.89
CA ASP A 357 -5.06 -5.19 -19.24
C ASP A 357 -6.24 -5.52 -18.32
N SER A 358 -6.00 -6.45 -17.39
CA SER A 358 -7.06 -6.95 -16.50
C SER A 358 -6.57 -7.16 -15.07
N VAL A 359 -7.53 -7.23 -14.14
CA VAL A 359 -7.31 -7.65 -12.76
C VAL A 359 -8.10 -8.93 -12.48
N ILE A 360 -7.43 -9.93 -11.90
CA ILE A 360 -8.05 -11.20 -11.50
C ILE A 360 -8.08 -11.29 -9.97
N LEU A 361 -9.29 -11.33 -9.41
CA LEU A 361 -9.54 -11.58 -7.99
C LEU A 361 -9.74 -13.07 -7.72
N PHE A 362 -9.00 -13.61 -6.77
CA PHE A 362 -9.17 -14.95 -6.21
C PHE A 362 -9.70 -14.79 -4.78
N ASP A 363 -11.03 -14.81 -4.61
CA ASP A 363 -11.69 -14.59 -3.31
C ASP A 363 -12.17 -15.89 -2.68
N ASP A 364 -11.51 -16.30 -1.58
CA ASP A 364 -11.80 -17.51 -0.79
C ASP A 364 -12.07 -18.75 -1.68
N TYR A 365 -11.32 -18.90 -2.79
CA TYR A 365 -11.52 -19.93 -3.82
C TYR A 365 -11.32 -21.38 -3.33
N GLN A 366 -10.71 -21.58 -2.16
CA GLN A 366 -10.54 -22.90 -1.58
C GLN A 366 -11.81 -23.39 -0.87
N GLU A 367 -12.74 -22.50 -0.54
CA GLU A 367 -13.94 -22.83 0.21
C GLU A 367 -14.98 -23.47 -0.73
N GLY A 368 -15.46 -24.66 -0.36
CA GLY A 368 -16.50 -25.38 -1.12
C GLY A 368 -16.04 -26.06 -2.42
N MET A 369 -14.75 -26.08 -2.73
CA MET A 369 -14.18 -26.78 -3.89
C MET A 369 -13.57 -28.13 -3.52
N THR A 370 -13.63 -29.11 -4.44
CA THR A 370 -12.93 -30.37 -4.32
C THR A 370 -11.41 -30.19 -4.52
N GLY A 371 -10.62 -31.14 -4.02
CA GLY A 371 -9.16 -31.08 -4.18
C GLY A 371 -8.67 -31.06 -5.64
N GLY A 372 -9.49 -31.55 -6.58
CA GLY A 372 -9.21 -31.48 -8.02
C GLY A 372 -9.41 -30.07 -8.58
N GLU A 373 -10.54 -29.44 -8.26
CA GLU A 373 -10.86 -28.06 -8.70
C GLU A 373 -9.86 -27.05 -8.14
N ILE A 374 -9.45 -27.21 -6.88
CA ILE A 374 -8.42 -26.37 -6.26
C ILE A 374 -7.11 -26.41 -7.09
N LYS A 375 -6.69 -27.59 -7.56
CA LYS A 375 -5.47 -27.73 -8.37
C LYS A 375 -5.58 -27.02 -9.72
N LEU A 376 -6.77 -27.03 -10.35
CA LEU A 376 -6.99 -26.29 -11.60
C LEU A 376 -6.87 -24.78 -11.36
N VAL A 377 -7.43 -24.28 -10.26
CA VAL A 377 -7.32 -22.86 -9.88
C VAL A 377 -5.87 -22.49 -9.55
N GLU A 378 -5.15 -23.34 -8.81
CA GLU A 378 -3.74 -23.14 -8.49
C GLU A 378 -2.86 -23.11 -9.74
N PHE A 379 -3.08 -24.02 -10.69
CA PHE A 379 -2.38 -24.01 -11.98
C PHE A 379 -2.61 -22.70 -12.75
N PHE A 380 -3.87 -22.24 -12.83
CA PHE A 380 -4.21 -20.98 -13.48
C PHE A 380 -3.60 -19.77 -12.78
N ARG A 381 -3.67 -19.75 -11.44
CA ARG A 381 -3.06 -18.70 -10.60
C ARG A 381 -1.56 -18.63 -10.85
N ASP A 382 -0.86 -19.75 -10.81
CA ASP A 382 0.60 -19.83 -10.92
C ASP A 382 1.08 -19.43 -12.32
N PHE A 383 0.29 -19.77 -13.35
CA PHE A 383 0.52 -19.28 -14.71
C PHE A 383 0.50 -17.74 -14.78
N TYR A 384 -0.51 -17.07 -14.22
CA TYR A 384 -0.58 -15.60 -14.24
C TYR A 384 0.33 -14.91 -13.21
N LEU A 385 0.72 -15.61 -12.14
CA LEU A 385 1.76 -15.12 -11.23
C LEU A 385 3.09 -15.00 -11.96
N THR A 386 3.41 -15.90 -12.89
CA THR A 386 4.69 -15.91 -13.61
C THR A 386 4.64 -15.10 -14.92
N THR A 387 3.56 -15.21 -15.69
CA THR A 387 3.46 -14.62 -17.04
C THR A 387 2.72 -13.28 -17.10
N GLY A 388 1.96 -12.93 -16.06
CA GLY A 388 1.05 -11.78 -16.08
C GLY A 388 1.71 -10.41 -16.28
N ARG A 389 3.04 -10.31 -16.18
CA ARG A 389 3.81 -9.09 -16.51
C ARG A 389 3.66 -8.71 -17.99
N HIS A 390 3.73 -9.69 -18.89
CA HIS A 390 3.65 -9.47 -20.34
C HIS A 390 2.28 -8.95 -20.78
N THR A 391 1.23 -9.38 -20.08
CA THR A 391 -0.16 -9.04 -20.41
C THR A 391 -0.70 -7.91 -19.54
N ARG A 392 0.13 -7.26 -18.70
CA ARG A 392 -0.31 -6.24 -17.74
C ARG A 392 -1.48 -6.75 -16.85
N THR A 393 -1.43 -8.01 -16.45
CA THR A 393 -2.48 -8.67 -15.66
C THR A 393 -2.17 -8.58 -14.17
N SER A 394 -2.95 -7.77 -13.45
CA SER A 394 -2.87 -7.65 -12.00
C SER A 394 -3.65 -8.75 -11.29
N MET A 395 -3.26 -9.09 -10.06
CA MET A 395 -3.87 -10.16 -9.27
C MET A 395 -4.19 -9.69 -7.85
N ILE A 396 -5.33 -10.13 -7.32
CA ILE A 396 -5.72 -9.96 -5.92
C ILE A 396 -6.01 -11.33 -5.33
N LEU A 397 -5.20 -11.75 -4.36
CA LEU A 397 -5.26 -13.08 -3.74
C LEU A 397 -5.73 -12.95 -2.30
N CYS A 398 -6.94 -13.44 -2.02
CA CYS A 398 -7.48 -13.51 -0.67
C CYS A 398 -7.18 -14.89 -0.06
N HIS A 399 -6.55 -14.91 1.12
CA HIS A 399 -6.27 -16.12 1.88
C HIS A 399 -6.72 -16.01 3.34
N HIS A 400 -7.14 -17.13 3.93
CA HIS A 400 -7.49 -17.21 5.35
C HIS A 400 -6.27 -17.24 6.28
N ILE A 401 -5.16 -17.79 5.81
CA ILE A 401 -3.91 -17.99 6.55
C ILE A 401 -2.81 -17.12 5.92
N SER A 402 -1.92 -16.57 6.74
CA SER A 402 -0.87 -15.67 6.22
C SER A 402 0.23 -16.37 5.46
N ASN A 403 0.56 -17.62 5.79
CA ASN A 403 1.59 -18.39 5.12
C ASN A 403 1.39 -19.88 5.37
N ASP A 404 1.54 -20.69 4.32
CA ASP A 404 1.48 -22.17 4.35
C ASP A 404 2.73 -22.77 3.70
N ARG A 405 3.90 -22.20 4.01
CA ARG A 405 5.23 -22.66 3.57
C ARG A 405 5.28 -22.87 2.05
N GLU A 406 5.49 -24.11 1.62
CA GLU A 406 5.73 -24.49 0.23
C GLU A 406 4.58 -24.06 -0.70
N LYS A 407 3.33 -24.19 -0.25
CA LYS A 407 2.15 -23.82 -1.06
C LYS A 407 2.05 -22.32 -1.33
N THR A 408 2.60 -21.50 -0.43
CA THR A 408 2.59 -20.05 -0.54
C THR A 408 3.89 -19.48 -1.11
N LYS A 409 4.93 -20.29 -1.30
CA LYS A 409 6.28 -19.84 -1.69
C LYS A 409 6.26 -19.05 -3.00
N MET A 410 5.69 -19.62 -4.06
CA MET A 410 5.57 -18.95 -5.36
C MET A 410 4.75 -17.65 -5.27
N ILE A 411 3.63 -17.70 -4.54
CA ILE A 411 2.79 -16.53 -4.29
C ILE A 411 3.63 -15.42 -3.64
N MET A 412 4.36 -15.73 -2.57
CA MET A 412 5.17 -14.74 -1.84
C MET A 412 6.27 -14.14 -2.72
N THR A 413 6.95 -14.95 -3.54
CA THR A 413 8.00 -14.47 -4.45
C THR A 413 7.47 -13.47 -5.47
N GLU A 414 6.25 -13.68 -5.97
CA GLU A 414 5.63 -12.82 -6.99
C GLU A 414 4.77 -11.68 -6.39
N THR A 415 4.51 -11.72 -5.08
CA THR A 415 3.65 -10.74 -4.40
C THR A 415 4.35 -9.40 -4.30
N SER A 416 3.69 -8.35 -4.77
CA SER A 416 4.20 -6.99 -4.68
C SER A 416 3.64 -6.21 -3.50
N ASN A 417 2.43 -6.53 -3.06
CA ASN A 417 1.72 -5.78 -2.03
C ASN A 417 1.09 -6.77 -1.02
N ILE A 418 1.35 -6.58 0.27
CA ILE A 418 0.77 -7.41 1.33
C ILE A 418 -0.14 -6.59 2.23
N VAL A 419 -1.31 -7.14 2.53
CA VAL A 419 -2.20 -6.62 3.57
C VAL A 419 -2.53 -7.70 4.58
N LEU A 420 -2.20 -7.44 5.84
CA LEU A 420 -2.42 -8.35 6.95
C LEU A 420 -3.57 -7.85 7.82
N PHE A 421 -4.61 -8.68 7.94
CA PHE A 421 -5.71 -8.40 8.85
C PHE A 421 -5.47 -9.05 10.22
N SER A 422 -5.88 -8.37 11.29
CA SER A 422 -5.60 -8.72 12.70
C SER A 422 -6.11 -10.09 13.15
N LYS A 423 -7.03 -10.71 12.40
CA LYS A 423 -7.58 -12.04 12.71
C LYS A 423 -6.76 -13.21 12.14
N SER A 424 -5.58 -13.00 11.57
CA SER A 424 -4.71 -14.07 11.05
C SER A 424 -3.85 -14.74 12.14
N THR A 425 -3.40 -15.98 11.91
CA THR A 425 -2.62 -16.79 12.86
C THR A 425 -1.22 -16.21 13.08
N THR A 426 -0.88 -15.84 14.33
CA THR A 426 0.40 -15.20 14.71
C THR A 426 1.63 -15.94 14.18
N LYS A 427 1.73 -17.27 14.39
CA LYS A 427 2.89 -18.05 13.92
C LYS A 427 3.13 -17.97 12.40
N SER A 428 2.06 -18.01 11.61
CA SER A 428 2.16 -17.90 10.14
C SER A 428 2.58 -16.50 9.69
N ARG A 429 2.16 -15.47 10.44
CA ARG A 429 2.50 -14.07 10.18
C ARG A 429 3.94 -13.75 10.58
N GLU A 430 4.39 -14.23 11.74
CA GLU A 430 5.79 -14.10 12.16
C GLU A 430 6.74 -14.73 11.14
N TYR A 431 6.42 -15.94 10.64
CA TYR A 431 7.22 -16.59 9.61
C TYR A 431 7.26 -15.79 8.30
N LEU A 432 6.10 -15.25 7.87
CA LEU A 432 6.01 -14.39 6.69
C LEU A 432 6.91 -13.16 6.82
N LEU A 433 6.71 -12.38 7.89
CA LEU A 433 7.42 -11.12 8.12
C LEU A 433 8.93 -11.34 8.27
N LYS A 434 9.33 -12.39 8.99
CA LYS A 434 10.74 -12.70 9.19
C LYS A 434 11.41 -13.22 7.92
N THR A 435 10.80 -14.20 7.24
CA THR A 435 11.47 -14.98 6.18
C THR A 435 11.43 -14.26 4.83
N TYR A 436 10.30 -13.62 4.50
CA TYR A 436 10.10 -12.99 3.18
C TYR A 436 10.32 -11.48 3.22
N TYR A 437 10.15 -10.84 4.37
CA TYR A 437 10.26 -9.38 4.51
C TYR A 437 11.42 -8.91 5.39
N GLY A 438 12.16 -9.83 6.00
CA GLY A 438 13.36 -9.51 6.78
C GLY A 438 13.11 -8.74 8.07
N PHE A 439 11.88 -8.74 8.61
CA PHE A 439 11.57 -8.00 9.83
C PHE A 439 12.31 -8.60 11.02
N ASP A 440 12.89 -7.73 11.84
CA ASP A 440 13.50 -8.12 13.11
C ASP A 440 12.45 -8.44 14.19
N LYS A 441 12.89 -9.02 15.31
CA LYS A 441 11.99 -9.39 16.41
C LYS A 441 11.24 -8.20 17.01
N GLY A 442 11.87 -7.02 17.09
CA GLY A 442 11.28 -5.81 17.63
C GLY A 442 10.19 -5.25 16.71
N GLN A 443 10.46 -5.20 15.41
CA GLN A 443 9.50 -4.79 14.38
C GLN A 443 8.29 -5.73 14.34
N ILE A 444 8.52 -7.05 14.41
CA ILE A 444 7.44 -8.04 14.51
C ILE A 444 6.63 -7.83 15.79
N ALA A 445 7.28 -7.59 16.93
CA ALA A 445 6.59 -7.33 18.19
C ALA A 445 5.71 -6.06 18.12
N GLU A 446 6.16 -5.01 17.44
CA GLU A 446 5.36 -3.78 17.23
C GLU A 446 4.16 -4.04 16.31
N VAL A 447 4.34 -4.81 15.23
CA VAL A 447 3.22 -5.25 14.37
C VAL A 447 2.22 -6.08 15.18
N GLU A 448 2.69 -7.06 15.95
CA GLU A 448 1.84 -7.88 16.82
C GLU A 448 1.12 -7.04 17.87
N LYS A 449 1.80 -6.08 18.49
CA LYS A 449 1.21 -5.15 19.45
C LYS A 449 0.09 -4.34 18.82
N ARG A 450 0.27 -3.84 17.59
CA ARG A 450 -0.75 -3.08 16.86
C ARG A 450 -1.90 -3.96 16.37
N MET A 451 -1.62 -5.20 15.98
CA MET A 451 -2.65 -6.18 15.59
C MET A 451 -3.45 -6.70 16.80
N LYS A 452 -2.80 -6.80 17.97
CA LYS A 452 -3.41 -7.17 19.27
C LYS A 452 -4.08 -6.01 19.97
N ALA A 453 -3.72 -4.76 19.65
CA ALA A 453 -4.48 -3.56 19.97
C ALA A 453 -5.82 -3.63 19.25
N LYS A 454 -6.66 -4.56 19.72
CA LYS A 454 -8.06 -4.75 19.37
C LYS A 454 -8.86 -3.62 19.99
N ASP A 455 -8.53 -2.40 19.63
CA ASP A 455 -9.31 -1.26 20.05
C ASP A 455 -10.47 -1.14 19.08
N ARG A 456 -11.42 -2.08 19.20
CA ARG A 456 -12.75 -1.91 18.63
C ARG A 456 -13.41 -0.64 19.18
N TRP A 457 -12.98 -0.18 20.36
CA TRP A 457 -13.17 1.17 20.88
C TRP A 457 -11.97 1.53 21.78
N VAL A 458 -11.23 2.58 21.45
CA VAL A 458 -10.44 3.33 22.44
C VAL A 458 -10.85 4.78 22.36
N SER A 459 -11.44 5.26 23.44
CA SER A 459 -11.67 6.68 23.65
C SER A 459 -10.33 7.34 23.97
N LYS A 460 -9.91 8.38 23.23
CA LYS A 460 -8.69 9.15 23.56
C LYS A 460 -8.95 10.22 24.64
N SER A 461 -10.20 10.65 24.74
CA SER A 461 -10.77 11.46 25.80
C SER A 461 -12.08 10.81 26.24
N ILE A 462 -12.56 11.09 27.44
CA ILE A 462 -13.84 10.54 27.88
C ILE A 462 -15.00 11.08 27.03
N ASP A 463 -14.86 12.30 26.48
CA ASP A 463 -15.81 12.90 25.53
C ASP A 463 -16.12 12.02 24.33
N SER A 464 -15.11 11.32 23.80
CA SER A 464 -15.32 10.49 22.61
C SER A 464 -16.12 9.20 22.87
N LEU A 465 -16.50 8.93 24.13
CA LEU A 465 -17.48 7.88 24.46
C LEU A 465 -18.92 8.32 24.16
N PHE A 466 -19.20 9.63 24.23
CA PHE A 466 -20.56 10.14 24.15
C PHE A 466 -21.02 10.34 22.71
N GLY A 467 -22.24 9.86 22.43
CA GLY A 467 -22.96 10.16 21.18
C GLY A 467 -23.76 11.46 21.29
N LYS A 468 -24.74 11.65 20.40
CA LYS A 468 -25.59 12.86 20.37
C LYS A 468 -26.36 13.13 21.67
N ASN A 469 -26.64 12.09 22.46
CA ASN A 469 -27.51 12.17 23.64
C ASN A 469 -26.73 12.48 24.94
N ASN A 470 -25.41 12.71 24.84
CA ASN A 470 -24.53 12.93 26.00
C ASN A 470 -24.68 11.88 27.10
N ALA A 471 -25.03 10.64 26.72
CA ALA A 471 -25.26 9.54 27.63
C ALA A 471 -24.69 8.23 27.06
N ILE A 472 -24.14 7.38 27.92
CA ILE A 472 -23.69 6.03 27.58
C ILE A 472 -24.15 5.03 28.64
N ILE A 473 -24.54 3.84 28.20
CA ILE A 473 -24.86 2.71 29.09
C ILE A 473 -23.68 1.74 29.08
N LEU A 474 -23.25 1.33 30.27
CA LEU A 474 -22.19 0.36 30.53
C LEU A 474 -22.82 -0.93 31.04
N PHE A 475 -22.47 -2.06 30.44
CA PHE A 475 -22.97 -3.37 30.85
C PHE A 475 -21.83 -4.28 31.30
N TYR A 476 -21.95 -4.83 32.51
CA TYR A 476 -21.01 -5.76 33.13
C TYR A 476 -21.59 -7.18 33.05
N PRO A 477 -21.18 -7.99 32.04
CA PRO A 477 -21.82 -9.27 31.76
C PRO A 477 -21.46 -10.36 32.79
N GLY A 478 -22.48 -10.90 33.45
CA GLY A 478 -22.41 -11.96 34.44
C GLY A 478 -22.65 -13.36 33.86
N LYS A 479 -23.54 -14.14 34.49
CA LYS A 479 -23.79 -15.55 34.13
C LYS A 479 -24.75 -15.67 32.96
N LYS A 480 -24.34 -16.42 31.93
CA LYS A 480 -25.24 -16.88 30.87
C LYS A 480 -26.19 -17.96 31.43
N SER A 481 -27.49 -17.73 31.33
CA SER A 481 -28.56 -18.64 31.72
C SER A 481 -29.35 -19.10 30.49
N LYS A 482 -30.25 -20.09 30.65
CA LYS A 482 -31.18 -20.51 29.57
C LYS A 482 -32.08 -19.37 29.08
N LYS A 483 -32.31 -18.33 29.89
CA LYS A 483 -33.15 -17.16 29.57
C LYS A 483 -32.36 -15.94 29.06
N GLY A 484 -31.03 -16.03 28.94
CA GLY A 484 -30.19 -14.92 28.46
C GLY A 484 -28.97 -14.64 29.33
N LEU A 485 -28.25 -13.57 29.00
CA LEU A 485 -27.05 -13.11 29.71
C LEU A 485 -27.45 -12.19 30.87
N THR A 486 -27.20 -12.59 32.10
CA THR A 486 -27.35 -11.70 33.26
C THR A 486 -26.16 -10.78 33.38
N GLY A 487 -26.29 -9.69 34.15
CA GLY A 487 -25.22 -8.74 34.41
C GLY A 487 -25.73 -7.53 35.15
N HIS A 488 -24.90 -6.51 35.25
CA HIS A 488 -25.24 -5.23 35.88
C HIS A 488 -25.11 -4.09 34.88
N TYR A 489 -26.06 -3.16 34.90
CA TYR A 489 -26.06 -1.97 34.05
C TYR A 489 -25.75 -0.75 34.89
N THR A 490 -24.85 0.09 34.38
CA THR A 490 -24.58 1.44 34.90
C THR A 490 -24.59 2.41 33.72
N CYS A 491 -24.56 3.72 33.97
CA CYS A 491 -24.46 4.70 32.90
C CYS A 491 -23.57 5.87 33.28
N LEU A 492 -23.13 6.61 32.27
CA LEU A 492 -22.36 7.83 32.42
C LEU A 492 -23.04 8.90 31.56
N ILE A 493 -23.24 10.08 32.14
CA ILE A 493 -23.93 11.21 31.54
C ILE A 493 -22.97 12.40 31.50
N LYS A 494 -23.04 13.21 30.44
CA LYS A 494 -22.27 14.43 30.27
C LYS A 494 -23.19 15.65 30.29
N ILE A 495 -22.93 16.61 31.17
CA ILE A 495 -23.68 17.88 31.29
C ILE A 495 -22.68 19.02 31.24
N GLY A 496 -22.65 19.77 30.14
CA GLY A 496 -21.58 20.76 29.94
C GLY A 496 -20.20 20.08 30.01
N ASP A 497 -19.35 20.51 30.95
CA ASP A 497 -18.03 19.92 31.21
C ASP A 497 -18.01 18.98 32.44
N GLU A 498 -19.19 18.54 32.89
CA GLU A 498 -19.37 17.62 34.01
C GLU A 498 -19.70 16.20 33.55
N TYR A 499 -19.22 15.21 34.30
CA TYR A 499 -19.45 13.79 34.06
C TYR A 499 -20.12 13.15 35.27
N HIS A 500 -21.36 12.70 35.09
CA HIS A 500 -22.15 12.06 36.13
C HIS A 500 -22.18 10.56 35.92
N TYR A 501 -21.45 9.83 36.75
CA TYR A 501 -21.52 8.38 36.81
C TYR A 501 -22.73 7.95 37.65
N TYR A 502 -23.50 7.00 37.13
CA TYR A 502 -24.72 6.53 37.75
C TYR A 502 -24.76 5.00 37.85
N ASP A 503 -24.97 4.53 39.07
CA ASP A 503 -25.30 3.15 39.40
C ASP A 503 -26.58 3.16 40.25
N SER A 504 -27.56 2.30 39.92
CA SER A 504 -28.82 2.20 40.66
C SER A 504 -28.64 1.69 42.09
N TYR A 505 -27.51 1.05 42.41
CA TYR A 505 -27.16 0.65 43.78
C TYR A 505 -26.45 1.75 44.58
N GLY A 506 -26.14 2.89 43.98
CA GLY A 506 -25.34 3.96 44.63
C GLY A 506 -23.86 3.58 44.79
N ASP A 507 -23.39 2.65 43.97
CA ASP A 507 -22.06 2.06 44.07
C ASP A 507 -21.00 2.86 43.30
N PHE A 508 -19.76 2.87 43.83
CA PHE A 508 -18.63 3.47 43.14
C PHE A 508 -18.33 2.77 41.80
N ILE A 509 -17.78 3.53 40.86
CA ILE A 509 -17.53 3.14 39.47
C ILE A 509 -16.78 1.82 39.24
N ASP A 510 -16.01 1.36 40.23
CA ASP A 510 -15.27 0.10 40.13
C ASP A 510 -16.01 -1.12 40.67
N LYS A 511 -16.97 -0.90 41.56
CA LYS A 511 -17.70 -1.98 42.25
C LYS A 511 -18.51 -2.84 41.28
N PRO A 512 -19.14 -2.32 40.20
CA PRO A 512 -19.84 -3.13 39.21
C PRO A 512 -19.05 -4.24 38.53
N LYS A 513 -17.71 -4.15 38.51
CA LYS A 513 -16.86 -5.19 37.90
C LYS A 513 -17.03 -6.54 38.60
N GLN A 514 -17.43 -6.55 39.87
CA GLN A 514 -17.69 -7.78 40.62
C GLN A 514 -18.80 -8.65 40.01
N TYR A 515 -19.77 -8.02 39.32
CA TYR A 515 -20.87 -8.71 38.65
C TYR A 515 -20.45 -9.36 37.32
N SER A 516 -19.27 -9.00 36.80
CA SER A 516 -18.76 -9.55 35.53
C SER A 516 -18.06 -10.90 35.72
N LYS A 517 -18.34 -11.86 34.82
CA LYS A 517 -17.54 -13.09 34.72
C LYS A 517 -16.08 -12.85 34.34
N GLN A 518 -15.79 -11.69 33.75
CA GLN A 518 -14.46 -11.27 33.34
C GLN A 518 -13.78 -10.36 34.38
N ARG A 519 -14.25 -10.33 35.63
CA ARG A 519 -13.74 -9.43 36.68
C ARG A 519 -12.20 -9.43 36.78
N ASN A 520 -11.55 -10.59 36.74
CA ASN A 520 -10.10 -10.68 36.83
C ASN A 520 -9.42 -9.97 35.65
N ALA A 521 -9.97 -10.07 34.44
CA ALA A 521 -9.45 -9.36 33.27
C ALA A 521 -9.72 -7.84 33.35
N LEU A 522 -10.87 -7.43 33.89
CA LEU A 522 -11.23 -6.02 34.08
C LEU A 522 -10.40 -5.32 35.18
N TYR A 523 -9.90 -6.07 36.18
CA TYR A 523 -8.98 -5.57 37.20
C TYR A 523 -7.50 -5.70 36.77
N ASN A 524 -7.15 -6.71 35.96
CA ASN A 524 -5.78 -6.98 35.49
C ASN A 524 -5.49 -6.41 34.09
N GLU A 525 -6.19 -5.35 33.67
CA GLU A 525 -5.91 -4.68 32.38
C GLU A 525 -4.40 -4.35 32.27
N PRO A 526 -3.71 -4.76 31.19
CA PRO A 526 -2.26 -4.56 31.04
C PRO A 526 -1.88 -3.08 31.28
N GLY A 527 -1.04 -2.86 32.30
CA GLY A 527 -0.63 -1.51 32.75
C GLY A 527 -1.40 -0.96 33.96
N ARG A 528 -2.27 -1.74 34.63
CA ARG A 528 -3.06 -1.33 35.82
C ARG A 528 -3.89 -0.05 35.62
N LYS A 529 -4.22 0.30 34.38
CA LYS A 529 -5.02 1.47 34.05
C LYS A 529 -6.43 1.02 33.73
N ASN A 530 -7.20 0.78 34.78
CA ASN A 530 -8.65 0.71 34.71
C ASN A 530 -9.21 1.75 33.73
N SER A 531 -9.56 1.30 32.52
CA SER A 531 -9.66 2.16 31.35
C SER A 531 -10.65 3.33 31.52
N LEU A 532 -11.79 3.09 32.18
CA LEU A 532 -12.79 4.13 32.48
C LEU A 532 -12.33 5.11 33.56
N ILE A 533 -11.75 4.64 34.67
CA ILE A 533 -11.22 5.51 35.73
C ILE A 533 -10.03 6.33 35.22
N ALA A 534 -9.18 5.74 34.38
CA ALA A 534 -8.06 6.45 33.79
C ALA A 534 -8.53 7.62 32.90
N LEU A 535 -9.64 7.42 32.17
CA LEU A 535 -10.27 8.47 31.36
C LEU A 535 -10.89 9.57 32.23
N LEU A 536 -11.62 9.21 33.29
CA LEU A 536 -12.22 10.18 34.23
C LEU A 536 -11.16 10.97 34.99
N ARG A 537 -10.10 10.31 35.49
CA ARG A 537 -8.97 11.00 36.14
C ARG A 537 -8.24 11.94 35.20
N LYS A 538 -8.16 11.59 33.91
CA LYS A 538 -7.58 12.47 32.90
C LYS A 538 -8.49 13.69 32.69
N ALA A 539 -9.79 13.50 32.49
CA ALA A 539 -10.75 14.59 32.36
C ALA A 539 -10.75 15.51 33.59
N GLN A 540 -10.68 14.94 34.80
CA GLN A 540 -10.57 15.70 36.04
C GLN A 540 -9.29 16.55 36.09
N LYS A 541 -8.15 16.01 35.65
CA LYS A 541 -6.90 16.79 35.52
C LYS A 541 -6.98 17.90 34.47
N GLU A 542 -7.84 17.73 33.48
CA GLU A 542 -8.10 18.71 32.42
C GLU A 542 -9.19 19.73 32.81
N GLY A 543 -9.70 19.66 34.06
CA GLY A 543 -10.62 20.64 34.64
C GLY A 543 -12.09 20.19 34.71
N ALA A 544 -12.42 18.98 34.26
CA ALA A 544 -13.79 18.47 34.32
C ALA A 544 -14.22 18.08 35.74
N VAL A 545 -15.50 18.30 36.06
CA VAL A 545 -16.10 17.84 37.31
C VAL A 545 -16.58 16.40 37.13
N ILE A 546 -16.23 15.53 38.06
CA ILE A 546 -16.70 14.13 38.07
C ILE A 546 -17.60 13.93 39.28
N ASP A 547 -18.86 13.62 39.02
CA ASP A 547 -19.87 13.34 40.03
C ASP A 547 -20.25 11.84 40.01
N TYR A 548 -20.42 11.27 41.20
CA TYR A 548 -20.77 9.86 41.37
C TYR A 548 -22.07 9.76 42.16
N SER A 549 -23.06 9.09 41.57
CA SER A 549 -24.33 8.82 42.23
C SER A 549 -24.11 8.00 43.49
N HIS A 550 -24.57 8.51 44.62
CA HIS A 550 -24.53 7.87 45.94
C HIS A 550 -25.94 7.49 46.42
N TYR A 551 -26.96 7.71 45.57
CA TYR A 551 -28.33 7.36 45.86
C TYR A 551 -28.64 5.91 45.47
N LYS A 552 -29.23 5.17 46.40
CA LYS A 552 -29.73 3.82 46.15
C LYS A 552 -31.17 3.90 45.62
N HIS A 553 -31.33 3.59 44.34
CA HIS A 553 -32.62 3.60 43.65
C HIS A 553 -33.21 2.21 43.43
N GLN A 554 -32.35 1.19 43.44
CA GLN A 554 -32.76 -0.20 43.28
C GLN A 554 -32.64 -0.99 44.57
N SER A 555 -33.65 -1.81 44.83
CA SER A 555 -33.64 -2.83 45.88
C SER A 555 -32.61 -3.93 45.62
N GLU A 556 -31.95 -4.39 46.68
CA GLU A 556 -31.02 -5.54 46.64
C GLU A 556 -31.75 -6.89 46.58
N HIS A 557 -33.09 -6.88 46.57
CA HIS A 557 -33.87 -8.10 46.55
C HIS A 557 -33.58 -8.95 45.29
N PRO A 558 -33.30 -10.26 45.40
CA PRO A 558 -32.88 -11.10 44.27
C PRO A 558 -33.86 -11.18 43.08
N LEU A 559 -35.13 -10.86 43.31
CA LEU A 559 -36.18 -10.83 42.29
C LEU A 559 -36.32 -9.48 41.57
N VAL A 560 -35.58 -8.45 42.00
CA VAL A 560 -35.65 -7.10 41.43
C VAL A 560 -34.52 -6.90 40.43
N ALA A 561 -34.88 -6.82 39.15
CA ALA A 561 -33.96 -6.62 38.02
C ALA A 561 -34.32 -5.35 37.24
N THR A 562 -34.05 -4.20 37.84
CA THR A 562 -34.43 -2.87 37.33
C THR A 562 -33.24 -1.99 36.96
N CYS A 563 -31.99 -2.40 37.19
CA CYS A 563 -30.79 -1.60 36.90
C CYS A 563 -30.75 -1.06 35.46
N GLY A 564 -31.14 -1.88 34.48
CA GLY A 564 -31.23 -1.46 33.08
C GLY A 564 -32.32 -0.41 32.83
N ARG A 565 -33.48 -0.53 33.50
CA ARG A 565 -34.57 0.46 33.43
C ARG A 565 -34.16 1.79 34.06
N HIS A 566 -33.54 1.74 35.24
CA HIS A 566 -32.95 2.90 35.91
C HIS A 566 -31.92 3.62 35.03
N CYS A 567 -30.98 2.89 34.42
CA CYS A 567 -29.99 3.49 33.53
C CYS A 567 -30.63 4.12 32.29
N LEU A 568 -31.66 3.47 31.73
CA LEU A 568 -32.35 3.98 30.55
C LEU A 568 -33.15 5.25 30.86
N THR A 569 -33.90 5.28 31.96
CA THR A 569 -34.57 6.49 32.46
C THR A 569 -33.57 7.60 32.77
N ARG A 570 -32.42 7.28 33.39
CA ARG A 570 -31.33 8.24 33.63
C ARG A 570 -30.76 8.83 32.34
N CYS A 571 -30.60 8.00 31.30
CA CYS A 571 -30.13 8.44 29.98
C CYS A 571 -31.16 9.28 29.23
N MET A 572 -32.45 9.04 29.42
CA MET A 572 -33.53 9.88 28.88
C MET A 572 -33.57 11.25 29.56
N ARG A 573 -33.22 11.30 30.84
CA ARG A 573 -33.06 12.51 31.64
C ARG A 573 -31.60 12.93 31.77
N SER A 574 -30.87 12.93 30.65
CA SER A 574 -29.46 13.33 30.62
C SER A 574 -29.24 14.81 30.92
N ASP A 575 -30.31 15.61 30.95
CA ASP A 575 -30.37 17.01 31.37
C ASP A 575 -30.20 17.20 32.88
N LEU A 576 -30.48 16.17 33.70
CA LEU A 576 -30.47 16.27 35.16
C LEU A 576 -29.13 15.83 35.75
N THR A 577 -28.65 16.53 36.78
CA THR A 577 -27.57 16.05 37.67
C THR A 577 -28.02 14.81 38.45
N ASN A 578 -27.11 14.12 39.16
CA ASN A 578 -27.50 12.95 39.95
C ASN A 578 -28.50 13.31 41.07
N ASP A 579 -28.31 14.43 41.75
CA ASP A 579 -29.22 14.93 42.80
C ASP A 579 -30.60 15.31 42.23
N GLN A 580 -30.61 15.99 41.08
CA GLN A 580 -31.85 16.35 40.39
C GLN A 580 -32.60 15.10 39.90
N TYR A 581 -31.87 14.09 39.43
CA TYR A 581 -32.45 12.82 39.03
C TYR A 581 -33.03 12.04 40.23
N ASP A 582 -32.36 12.02 41.38
CA ASP A 582 -32.92 11.44 42.62
C ASP A 582 -34.22 12.14 43.03
N GLY A 583 -34.24 13.47 42.98
CA GLY A 583 -35.45 14.26 43.23
C GLY A 583 -36.58 13.91 42.25
N PHE A 584 -36.27 13.81 40.96
CA PHE A 584 -37.23 13.42 39.92
C PHE A 584 -37.81 12.03 40.16
N ILE A 585 -36.96 11.02 40.36
CA ILE A 585 -37.45 9.64 40.52
C ILE A 585 -38.21 9.46 41.84
N THR A 586 -37.81 10.18 42.90
CA THR A 586 -38.52 10.21 44.18
C THR A 586 -39.91 10.85 44.04
N ALA A 587 -40.02 11.94 43.27
CA ALA A 587 -41.30 12.56 42.97
C ALA A 587 -42.21 11.65 42.14
N CYS A 588 -41.66 10.95 41.14
CA CYS A 588 -42.39 9.94 40.36
C CYS A 588 -42.91 8.80 41.25
N ALA A 589 -42.05 8.23 42.09
CA ALA A 589 -42.41 7.17 43.04
C ALA A 589 -43.56 7.62 43.97
N LYS A 590 -43.46 8.83 44.54
CA LYS A 590 -44.51 9.42 45.39
C LYS A 590 -45.81 9.64 44.62
N LYS A 591 -45.75 10.23 43.42
CA LYS A 591 -46.91 10.53 42.58
C LYS A 591 -47.67 9.27 42.21
N TRP A 592 -46.95 8.19 41.90
CA TRP A 592 -47.54 6.91 41.48
C TRP A 592 -47.76 5.93 42.64
N LYS A 593 -47.52 6.36 43.88
CA LYS A 593 -47.68 5.54 45.09
C LYS A 593 -46.95 4.19 44.97
N THR A 594 -45.71 4.23 44.49
CA THR A 594 -44.85 3.07 44.26
C THR A 594 -43.44 3.35 44.77
N ASP A 595 -42.56 2.36 44.78
CA ASP A 595 -41.14 2.57 45.06
C ASP A 595 -40.40 3.03 43.79
N LYS A 596 -39.11 3.37 43.92
CA LYS A 596 -38.31 3.86 42.78
C LYS A 596 -38.17 2.80 41.68
N ASP A 597 -38.20 1.51 42.02
CA ASP A 597 -38.14 0.38 41.10
C ASP A 597 -39.44 0.21 40.30
N GLY A 598 -40.59 0.37 40.95
CA GLY A 598 -41.90 0.41 40.34
C GLY A 598 -42.09 1.65 39.47
N ALA A 599 -41.54 2.79 39.89
CA ALA A 599 -41.60 4.03 39.12
C ALA A 599 -40.90 3.91 37.75
N VAL A 600 -39.68 3.36 37.69
CA VAL A 600 -38.99 3.12 36.39
C VAL A 600 -39.61 1.99 35.57
N SER A 601 -40.49 1.20 36.18
CA SER A 601 -41.21 0.12 35.52
C SER A 601 -42.58 0.55 35.00
N ALA A 602 -43.06 1.75 35.37
CA ALA A 602 -44.33 2.27 34.94
C ALA A 602 -44.25 2.79 33.50
N SER A 603 -45.19 2.39 32.64
CA SER A 603 -45.27 2.86 31.24
C SER A 603 -45.41 4.39 31.12
N ALA A 604 -45.87 5.06 32.18
CA ALA A 604 -46.06 6.50 32.25
C ALA A 604 -44.76 7.32 32.45
N ILE A 605 -43.61 6.70 32.71
CA ILE A 605 -42.32 7.43 32.85
C ILE A 605 -41.65 7.73 31.51
N TRP A 606 -42.03 7.02 30.45
CA TRP A 606 -41.41 7.10 29.12
C TRP A 606 -41.89 8.26 28.23
N PRO A 607 -43.12 8.81 28.40
CA PRO A 607 -43.58 10.02 27.70
C PRO A 607 -43.33 11.35 28.44
N LEU A 608 -42.74 11.33 29.64
CA LEU A 608 -42.39 12.50 30.47
C LEU A 608 -40.93 12.90 30.26
#